data_AF-A0A1H0W148-F1
#
_entry.id   AF-A0A1H0W148-F1
#
_cell.length_a   1.000
_cell.length_b   1.000
_cell.length_c   1.000
_cell.angle_alpha   90.00
_cell.angle_beta   90.00
_cell.angle_gamma   90.00
#
_symmetry.space_group_name_H-M   'P 1'
#
loop_
_entity.id
_entity.type
_entity.pdbx_description
1 polymer ?
#
loop_
_entity_poly.entity_id
_entity_poly.type
_entity_poly.pdbx_seq_one_letter_code
_entity_poly.pdbx_strand_id
1 'polypeptide(L)'
;MTGDRAKLVIVLKHERWVLDQVAYDLAGGRATARQCAETAVVLERVARLLREHAATVSFGGGAVDGVVDAGVLGERGEASW
;
A
#
# COMPACT_ATOMS: atom_id res chain seq x y z
N MET A 1 -10.78 -14.05 16.58
CA MET A 1 -9.40 -13.91 16.06
C MET A 1 -9.25 -14.33 14.59
N THR A 2 -9.80 -15.47 14.14
CA THR A 2 -9.67 -15.92 12.73
C THR A 2 -10.37 -15.01 11.71
N GLY A 3 -11.44 -14.31 12.12
CA GLY A 3 -12.21 -13.42 11.25
C GLY A 3 -11.47 -12.15 10.82
N ASP A 4 -10.66 -11.54 11.69
CA ASP A 4 -10.03 -10.24 11.37
C ASP A 4 -8.83 -10.40 10.43
N ARG A 5 -8.08 -11.50 10.56
CA ARG A 5 -7.04 -11.89 9.59
C ARG A 5 -7.64 -12.20 8.21
N ALA A 6 -8.77 -12.93 8.16
CA ALA A 6 -9.44 -13.24 6.90
C ALA A 6 -9.95 -11.97 6.21
N LYS A 7 -10.55 -11.04 6.98
CA LYS A 7 -10.95 -9.71 6.47
C LYS A 7 -9.75 -8.94 5.93
N LEU A 8 -8.63 -8.92 6.65
CA LEU A 8 -7.41 -8.24 6.20
C LEU A 8 -6.90 -8.82 4.87
N VAL A 9 -6.88 -10.15 4.72
CA VAL A 9 -6.50 -10.80 3.46
C VAL A 9 -7.42 -10.39 2.31
N ILE A 10 -8.74 -10.36 2.53
CA ILE A 10 -9.72 -9.94 1.52
C ILE A 10 -9.47 -8.49 1.10
N VAL A 11 -9.29 -7.58 2.07
CA VAL A 11 -8.98 -6.17 1.80
C VAL A 11 -7.69 -6.04 0.99
N LEU A 12 -6.61 -6.71 1.40
CA LEU A 12 -5.33 -6.64 0.67
C LEU A 12 -5.43 -7.15 -0.76
N LYS A 13 -6.20 -8.21 -1.01
CA LYS A 13 -6.44 -8.74 -2.36
C LYS A 13 -7.26 -7.78 -3.21
N HIS A 14 -8.30 -7.18 -2.63
CA HIS A 14 -9.12 -6.19 -3.29
C HIS A 14 -8.30 -4.95 -3.67
N GLU A 15 -7.56 -4.37 -2.71
CA GLU A 15 -6.80 -3.14 -2.97
C GLU A 15 -5.63 -3.36 -3.93
N ARG A 16 -5.02 -4.56 -3.96
CA ARG A 16 -4.04 -4.88 -4.99
C ARG A 16 -4.63 -4.76 -6.39
N TRP A 17 -5.84 -5.28 -6.61
CA TRP A 17 -6.49 -5.18 -7.92
C TRP A 17 -6.82 -3.72 -8.28
N VAL A 18 -7.27 -2.92 -7.30
CA VAL A 18 -7.50 -1.47 -7.49
C VAL A 18 -6.20 -0.75 -7.88
N LEU A 19 -5.09 -1.05 -7.21
CA LEU A 19 -3.79 -0.45 -7.52
C LEU A 19 -3.31 -0.82 -8.93
N ASP A 20 -3.53 -2.06 -9.37
CA ASP A 20 -3.20 -2.48 -10.74
C ASP A 20 -3.99 -1.66 -11.77
N GLN A 21 -5.27 -1.37 -11.52
CA GLN A 21 -6.08 -0.51 -12.39
C GLN A 21 -5.59 0.95 -12.40
N VAL A 22 -5.29 1.51 -11.23
CA VAL A 22 -4.79 2.89 -11.11
C VAL A 22 -3.43 3.04 -11.80
N ALA A 23 -2.54 2.06 -11.67
CA ALA A 23 -1.26 2.04 -12.37
C ALA A 23 -1.45 2.00 -13.90
N TYR A 24 -2.39 1.20 -14.37
CA TYR A 24 -2.74 1.13 -15.80
C TYR A 24 -3.31 2.46 -16.32
N ASP A 25 -4.17 3.13 -15.55
CA ASP A 25 -4.73 4.43 -15.92
C ASP A 25 -3.69 5.55 -15.88
N LEU A 26 -2.76 5.52 -14.93
CA LEU A 26 -1.62 6.45 -14.87
C LEU A 26 -0.74 6.30 -16.11
N ALA A 27 -0.35 5.07 -16.46
CA ALA A 27 0.46 4.79 -17.65
C ALA A 27 -0.25 5.22 -18.94
N GLY A 28 -1.57 5.15 -18.97
CA GLY A 28 -2.40 5.58 -20.11
C GLY A 28 -2.77 7.06 -20.13
N GLY A 29 -2.34 7.87 -19.15
CA GLY A 29 -2.73 9.29 -19.03
C GLY A 29 -4.21 9.52 -18.76
N ARG A 30 -4.93 8.52 -18.22
CA ARG A 30 -6.37 8.57 -17.92
C ARG A 30 -6.68 8.73 -16.43
N ALA A 31 -5.68 8.58 -15.57
CA ALA A 31 -5.87 8.76 -14.13
C ALA A 31 -6.27 10.20 -13.80
N THR A 32 -7.32 10.35 -12.99
CA THR A 32 -7.78 11.66 -12.53
C THR A 32 -7.15 12.01 -11.19
N ALA A 33 -7.00 13.31 -10.89
CA ALA A 33 -6.54 13.77 -9.57
C ALA A 33 -7.40 13.21 -8.43
N ARG A 34 -8.71 13.09 -8.66
CA ARG A 34 -9.65 12.45 -7.73
C ARG A 34 -9.33 10.98 -7.50
N GLN A 35 -9.13 10.20 -8.57
CA GLN A 35 -8.76 8.79 -8.47
C GLN A 35 -7.45 8.61 -7.70
N CYS A 36 -6.45 9.48 -7.93
CA CYS A 36 -5.20 9.46 -7.16
C CYS A 36 -5.44 9.74 -5.67
N ALA A 37 -6.24 10.77 -5.34
CA ALA A 37 -6.55 11.12 -3.95
C ALA A 37 -7.34 10.03 -3.23
N GLU A 38 -8.35 9.45 -3.88
CA GLU A 38 -9.15 8.34 -3.32
C GLU A 38 -8.27 7.11 -3.09
N THR A 39 -7.37 6.80 -4.02
CA THR A 39 -6.42 5.68 -3.89
C THR A 39 -5.46 5.89 -2.72
N ALA A 40 -4.97 7.11 -2.51
CA ALA A 40 -4.10 7.43 -1.37
C ALA A 40 -4.81 7.18 -0.03
N VAL A 41 -6.06 7.64 0.12
CA VAL A 41 -6.87 7.41 1.33
C VAL A 41 -7.07 5.91 1.60
N VAL A 42 -7.29 5.12 0.54
CA VAL A 42 -7.39 3.65 0.64
C VAL A 42 -6.07 3.04 1.13
N LEU A 43 -4.93 3.46 0.58
CA LEU A 43 -3.61 2.97 1.00
C LEU A 43 -3.31 3.32 2.46
N GLU A 44 -3.65 4.52 2.92
CA GLU A 44 -3.53 4.91 4.33
C GLU A 44 -4.36 4.01 5.24
N ARG A 45 -5.59 3.68 4.83
CA ARG A 45 -6.46 2.75 5.55
C ARG A 45 -5.86 1.35 5.62
N VAL A 46 -5.30 0.84 4.51
CA VAL A 46 -4.62 -0.46 4.47
C VAL A 46 -3.39 -0.46 5.40
N ALA A 47 -2.57 0.59 5.34
CA ALA A 47 -1.42 0.74 6.22
C ALA A 47 -1.82 0.72 7.69
N ARG A 48 -2.92 1.40 8.06
CA ARG A 48 -3.46 1.34 9.43
C ARG A 48 -3.87 -0.08 9.83
N LEU A 49 -4.63 -0.79 8.99
CA LEU A 49 -5.07 -2.16 9.29
C LEU A 49 -3.89 -3.13 9.45
N LEU A 50 -2.83 -2.96 8.66
CA LEU A 50 -1.59 -3.75 8.80
C LEU A 50 -0.89 -3.48 10.12
N ARG A 51 -0.79 -2.21 10.55
CA ARG A 51 -0.20 -1.83 11.85
C ARG A 51 -1.02 -2.36 13.02
N GLU A 52 -2.35 -2.27 12.95
CA GLU A 52 -3.25 -2.84 13.96
C GLU A 52 -3.05 -4.37 14.05
N HIS A 53 -2.99 -5.06 12.92
CA HIS A 53 -2.73 -6.50 12.92
C HIS A 53 -1.34 -6.82 13.49
N ALA A 54 -0.30 -6.06 13.10
CA ALA A 54 1.05 -6.20 13.62
C ALA A 54 1.13 -6.01 15.15
N ALA A 55 0.33 -5.10 15.71
CA ALA A 55 0.24 -4.91 17.17
C ALA A 55 -0.43 -6.09 17.89
N THR A 56 -1.31 -6.84 17.20
CA THR A 56 -2.00 -8.01 17.78
C THR A 56 -1.23 -9.32 17.66
N VAL A 57 -0.29 -9.40 16.74
CA VAL A 57 0.60 -10.55 16.62
C VAL A 57 1.87 -10.24 17.41
N SER A 58 2.20 -11.05 18.42
CA SER A 58 3.51 -10.92 19.07
C SER A 58 4.58 -11.01 17.99
N PHE A 59 5.44 -9.99 17.89
CA PHE A 59 6.54 -9.97 16.93
C PHE A 59 7.46 -11.15 17.24
N GLY A 60 7.35 -12.23 16.50
CA GLY A 60 8.12 -13.44 16.73
C GLY A 60 9.50 -13.36 16.10
N GLY A 61 10.40 -12.52 16.63
CA GLY A 61 11.86 -12.63 16.42
C GLY A 61 12.56 -11.40 15.84
N GLY A 62 13.06 -10.53 16.73
CA GLY A 62 14.02 -9.47 16.39
C GLY A 62 13.39 -8.08 16.31
N ALA A 63 13.94 -7.15 17.08
CA ALA A 63 13.57 -5.74 17.05
C ALA A 63 13.70 -5.18 15.63
N VAL A 64 12.60 -4.72 15.03
CA VAL A 64 12.70 -3.81 13.88
C VAL A 64 13.00 -2.41 14.41
N ASP A 65 14.26 -2.20 14.80
CA ASP A 65 14.83 -0.85 14.87
C ASP A 65 15.12 -0.36 13.46
N GLY A 66 14.06 -0.17 12.69
CA GLY A 66 14.14 0.17 11.29
C GLY A 66 12.87 0.87 10.88
N VAL A 67 12.91 2.21 10.88
CA VAL A 67 12.05 3.03 10.06
C VAL A 67 12.01 2.37 8.68
N VAL A 68 10.84 1.87 8.26
CA VAL A 68 10.63 1.44 6.88
C VAL A 68 10.69 2.71 6.05
N ASP A 69 11.86 3.01 5.52
CA ASP A 69 12.09 4.18 4.70
C ASP A 69 11.23 4.02 3.43
N ALA A 70 10.23 4.88 3.29
CA ALA A 70 9.38 4.95 2.10
C ALA A 70 10.12 5.52 0.88
N GLY A 71 11.43 5.81 1.00
CA GLY A 71 12.27 6.45 -0.01
C GLY A 71 12.59 5.66 -1.29
N VAL A 72 12.09 4.43 -1.49
CA VAL A 72 12.40 3.65 -2.71
C VAL A 72 11.60 4.09 -3.96
N LEU A 73 10.81 5.16 -3.89
CA LEU A 73 10.14 5.75 -5.06
C LEU A 73 10.73 7.10 -5.53
N GLY A 74 11.95 7.44 -5.08
CA GLY A 74 12.69 8.62 -5.54
C GLY A 74 13.19 8.47 -6.99
N GLU A 75 12.52 9.17 -7.90
CA GLU A 75 13.02 9.80 -9.12
C GLU A 75 14.16 9.10 -9.88
N ARG A 76 13.81 8.30 -10.89
CA ARG A 76 14.69 8.12 -12.05
C ARG A 76 14.42 9.24 -13.04
N GLY A 77 14.86 10.44 -12.68
CA GLY A 77 15.02 11.54 -13.61
C GLY A 77 16.01 11.15 -14.72
N GLU A 78 15.60 11.46 -15.95
CA GLU A 78 16.45 11.78 -17.11
C GLU A 78 17.66 10.88 -17.40
N ALA A 79 17.49 9.99 -18.37
CA ALA A 79 18.56 9.67 -19.29
C ALA A 79 18.11 10.12 -20.69
N SER A 80 18.60 11.28 -21.10
CA SER A 80 18.74 11.67 -22.51
C SER A 80 19.36 10.51 -23.28
N TRP A 81 18.74 10.11 -24.40
CA TRP A 81 19.28 9.98 -25.77
C TRP A 81 18.13 9.54 -26.69
#